data_AF-A0A3C0WLQ7-F1
#
_entry.id   AF-A0A3C0WLQ7-F1
#
_cell.length_a   1.000
_cell.length_b   1.000
_cell.length_c   1.000
_cell.angle_alpha   90.00
_cell.angle_beta   90.00
_cell.angle_gamma   90.00
#
_symmetry.space_group_name_H-M   'P 1'
#
loop_
_entity.id
_entity.type
_entity.pdbx_description
1 polymer ?
#
loop_
_entity_poly.entity_id
_entity_poly.type
_entity_poly.pdbx_seq_one_letter_code
_entity_poly.pdbx_strand_id
1 'polypeptide(L)'
;MNPYRMARPPRRWKPKLSPWVVRLTRRLRKWQGLKTCQLEGVEIQNAEIVREQIRQGNGVLITPNHSSHADPFSMNAAADATGFPMYFMATWHVFENQGKIGQWLLQKHGAFSIDREGTDMEAMKTAQNILQEKKYPLVIFPEGE
;
A
#
# COMPACT_ATOMS: atom_id res chain seq x y z
N MET A 1 -18.67 -12.43 9.37
CA MET A 1 -19.57 -12.02 8.26
C MET A 1 -18.79 -11.00 7.46
N ASN A 2 -18.56 -11.21 6.16
CA ASN A 2 -17.76 -10.28 5.35
C ASN A 2 -18.49 -8.91 5.32
N PRO A 3 -17.89 -7.83 5.85
CA PRO A 3 -18.55 -6.51 5.88
C PRO A 3 -18.65 -5.87 4.49
N TYR A 4 -17.99 -6.45 3.48
CA TYR A 4 -17.92 -5.91 2.13
C TYR A 4 -19.10 -6.37 1.27
N ARG A 5 -19.60 -5.44 0.45
CA ARG A 5 -20.70 -5.70 -0.48
C ARG A 5 -20.13 -6.48 -1.67
N MET A 6 -20.71 -7.64 -1.95
CA MET A 6 -20.33 -8.40 -3.14
C MET A 6 -20.84 -7.70 -4.40
N ALA A 7 -19.98 -6.90 -5.05
CA ALA A 7 -20.30 -6.07 -6.19
C ALA A 7 -19.06 -5.75 -7.02
N ARG A 8 -19.27 -5.44 -8.30
CA ARG A 8 -18.22 -4.92 -9.18
C ARG A 8 -17.81 -3.51 -8.71
N PRO A 9 -16.52 -3.15 -8.81
CA PRO A 9 -16.06 -1.83 -8.44
C PRO A 9 -16.76 -0.75 -9.29
N PRO A 10 -17.24 0.35 -8.69
CA PRO A 10 -17.87 1.44 -9.43
C PRO A 10 -16.87 2.15 -10.36
N ARG A 11 -15.59 2.09 -10.01
CA ARG A 11 -14.46 2.57 -10.81
C ARG A 11 -13.17 1.96 -10.32
N ARG A 12 -12.10 2.14 -11.10
CA ARG A 12 -10.73 1.76 -10.72
C ARG A 12 -9.94 2.97 -10.21
N TRP A 13 -9.21 2.78 -9.13
CA TRP A 13 -8.21 3.73 -8.64
C TRP A 13 -6.82 3.27 -9.07
N LYS A 14 -6.19 4.03 -9.97
CA LYS A 14 -4.83 3.77 -10.47
C LYS A 14 -3.78 4.25 -9.44
N PRO A 15 -2.57 3.66 -9.41
CA PRO A 15 -1.52 4.10 -8.52
C PRO A 15 -0.99 5.47 -8.95
N LYS A 16 -1.03 6.48 -8.06
CA LYS A 16 -0.53 7.84 -8.34
C LYS A 16 0.46 8.30 -7.28
N LEU A 17 1.38 7.40 -6.92
CA LEU A 17 2.34 7.59 -5.83
C LEU A 17 3.07 8.93 -5.95
N SER A 18 3.11 9.69 -4.85
CA SER A 18 3.89 10.91 -4.72
C SER A 18 4.82 10.79 -3.52
N PRO A 19 6.14 10.56 -3.75
CA PRO A 19 7.11 10.46 -2.67
C PRO A 19 7.12 11.69 -1.76
N TRP A 20 6.87 12.87 -2.31
CA TRP A 20 6.78 14.11 -1.54
C TRP A 20 5.60 14.09 -0.57
N VAL A 21 4.41 13.69 -1.01
CA VAL A 21 3.24 13.57 -0.13
C VAL A 21 3.51 12.55 0.98
N VAL A 22 4.05 11.37 0.65
CA VAL A 22 4.36 10.32 1.65
C VAL A 22 5.35 10.82 2.72
N ARG A 23 6.35 11.60 2.31
CA ARG A 23 7.33 12.21 3.22
C ARG A 23 6.70 13.29 4.08
N LEU A 24 5.91 14.18 3.50
CA LEU A 24 5.25 15.27 4.21
C LEU A 24 4.24 14.76 5.25
N THR A 25 3.51 13.69 4.93
CA THR A 25 2.49 13.12 5.82
C THR A 25 3.08 12.20 6.90
N ARG A 26 4.40 12.02 6.98
CA ARG A 26 5.06 11.07 7.92
C ARG A 26 4.58 11.22 9.36
N ARG A 27 4.57 12.44 9.90
CA ARG A 27 4.13 12.69 11.29
C ARG A 27 2.64 12.40 11.47
N LEU A 28 1.82 12.78 10.49
CA LEU A 28 0.39 12.52 10.49
C LEU A 28 0.10 11.02 10.46
N ARG A 29 0.79 10.25 9.61
CA ARG A 29 0.65 8.78 9.51
C ARG A 29 0.97 8.10 10.84
N LYS A 30 2.06 8.50 11.52
CA LYS A 30 2.42 7.97 12.84
C LYS A 30 1.35 8.29 13.89
N TRP A 31 0.87 9.53 13.92
CA TRP A 31 -0.19 9.94 14.83
C TRP A 31 -1.50 9.18 14.56
N GLN A 32 -1.87 8.99 13.29
CA GLN A 32 -3.03 8.20 12.90
C GLN A 32 -2.90 6.76 13.37
N GLY A 33 -1.77 6.08 13.08
CA GLY A 33 -1.54 4.70 13.51
C GLY A 33 -1.65 4.52 15.04
N LEU A 34 -1.13 5.47 15.82
CA LEU A 34 -1.30 5.48 17.27
C LEU A 34 -2.77 5.65 17.67
N LYS A 35 -3.49 6.60 17.07
CA LYS A 35 -4.87 6.91 17.46
C LYS A 35 -5.90 5.87 17.02
N THR A 36 -5.72 5.25 15.86
CA THR A 36 -6.70 4.31 15.29
C THR A 36 -6.38 2.87 15.59
N CYS A 37 -5.09 2.54 15.75
CA CYS A 37 -4.64 1.16 15.86
C CYS A 37 -3.77 0.89 17.09
N GLN A 38 -3.57 1.89 17.97
CA GLN A 38 -2.70 1.77 19.15
C GLN A 38 -1.29 1.28 18.80
N LEU A 39 -0.80 1.65 17.61
CA LEU A 39 0.55 1.30 17.17
C LEU A 39 1.58 2.22 17.84
N GLU A 40 2.07 1.80 19.00
CA GLU A 40 3.01 2.59 19.84
C GLU A 40 4.44 2.61 19.28
N GLY A 41 4.87 1.49 18.67
CA GLY A 41 6.22 1.32 18.15
C GLY A 41 6.27 0.36 16.98
N VAL A 42 7.23 0.58 16.09
CA VAL A 42 7.54 -0.33 14.98
C VAL A 42 9.05 -0.51 14.94
N GLU A 43 9.50 -1.74 15.12
CA GLU A 43 10.88 -2.13 14.90
C GLU A 43 11.02 -2.72 13.50
N ILE A 44 11.96 -2.18 12.72
CA ILE A 44 12.25 -2.68 11.37
C ILE A 44 13.66 -3.23 11.36
N GLN A 45 13.76 -4.52 11.06
CA GLN A 45 15.04 -5.20 10.87
C GLN A 45 15.29 -5.41 9.38
N ASN A 46 16.56 -5.42 9.00
CA ASN A 46 17.04 -5.77 7.66
C ASN A 46 16.51 -4.90 6.51
N ALA A 47 16.17 -3.64 6.78
CA ALA A 47 15.70 -2.68 5.78
C ALA A 47 16.73 -2.44 4.66
N GLU A 48 18.02 -2.63 4.95
CA GLU A 48 19.12 -2.52 4.00
C GLU A 48 19.05 -3.52 2.86
N ILE A 49 18.52 -4.73 3.09
CA ILE A 49 18.36 -5.74 2.04
C ILE A 49 17.43 -5.21 0.95
N VAL A 50 16.25 -4.71 1.35
CA VAL A 50 15.26 -4.13 0.45
C VAL A 50 15.83 -2.88 -0.23
N ARG A 51 16.48 -2.00 0.54
CA ARG A 51 17.08 -0.76 0.02
C ARG A 51 18.13 -1.03 -1.06
N GLU A 52 18.95 -2.06 -0.89
CA GLU A 52 20.00 -2.41 -1.84
C GLU A 52 19.41 -2.97 -3.14
N GLN A 53 18.43 -3.87 -3.06
CA GLN A 53 17.73 -4.38 -4.25
C GLN A 53 17.09 -3.27 -5.07
N ILE A 54 16.45 -2.28 -4.41
CA ILE A 54 15.89 -1.12 -5.10
C ILE A 54 16.98 -0.27 -5.77
N ARG A 55 18.14 -0.08 -5.12
CA ARG A 55 19.26 0.70 -5.69
C ARG A 55 19.92 0.02 -6.90
N GLN A 56 19.92 -1.31 -6.93
CA GLN A 56 20.37 -2.11 -8.07
C GLN A 56 19.39 -2.06 -9.26
N GLY A 57 18.22 -1.45 -9.07
CA GLY A 57 17.18 -1.33 -10.10
C GLY A 57 16.28 -2.56 -10.20
N ASN A 58 16.32 -3.47 -9.22
CA ASN A 58 15.48 -4.66 -9.21
C ASN A 58 14.04 -4.30 -8.81
N GLY A 59 13.07 -4.95 -9.45
CA GLY A 59 11.68 -4.94 -9.02
C GLY A 59 11.54 -5.70 -7.70
N VAL A 60 10.95 -5.05 -6.68
CA VAL A 60 10.77 -5.65 -5.35
C VAL A 60 9.30 -5.81 -5.03
N LEU A 61 8.87 -7.05 -4.82
CA LEU A 61 7.57 -7.42 -4.28
C LEU A 61 7.72 -7.79 -2.80
N ILE A 62 6.92 -7.18 -1.94
CA ILE A 62 6.87 -7.46 -0.51
C ILE A 62 5.51 -8.08 -0.21
N THR A 63 5.52 -9.26 0.41
CA THR A 63 4.32 -10.05 0.70
C THR A 63 4.15 -10.29 2.20
N PRO A 64 3.78 -9.24 2.98
CA PRO A 64 3.53 -9.39 4.40
C PRO A 64 2.24 -10.19 4.66
N ASN A 65 2.16 -10.82 5.84
CA ASN A 65 0.89 -11.32 6.39
C ASN A 65 -0.06 -10.15 6.73
N HIS A 66 -1.37 -10.40 6.83
CA HIS A 66 -2.36 -9.37 7.16
C HIS A 66 -2.93 -9.56 8.58
N SER A 67 -2.08 -9.48 9.59
CA SER A 67 -2.47 -9.70 10.99
C SER A 67 -3.41 -8.64 11.60
N SER A 68 -3.44 -7.42 11.07
CA SER A 68 -4.18 -6.33 11.71
C SER A 68 -4.49 -5.13 10.80
N HIS A 69 -5.39 -4.26 11.26
CA HIS A 69 -5.59 -2.94 10.63
C HIS A 69 -4.39 -2.00 10.78
N ALA A 70 -3.40 -2.32 11.63
CA ALA A 70 -2.18 -1.55 11.78
C ALA A 70 -1.18 -1.81 10.64
N ASP A 71 -1.36 -2.87 9.84
CA ASP A 71 -0.37 -3.34 8.88
C ASP A 71 0.00 -2.27 7.82
N PRO A 72 -0.94 -1.48 7.26
CA PRO A 72 -0.59 -0.37 6.39
C PRO A 72 0.29 0.68 7.09
N PHE A 73 0.12 0.92 8.39
CA PHE A 73 0.95 1.86 9.15
C PHE A 73 2.35 1.28 9.44
N SER A 74 2.44 -0.01 9.74
CA SER A 74 3.70 -0.73 9.89
C SER A 74 4.51 -0.74 8.59
N MET A 75 3.86 -1.02 7.45
CA MET A 75 4.50 -0.94 6.13
C MET A 75 4.92 0.48 5.76
N ASN A 76 4.16 1.48 6.19
CA ASN A 76 4.51 2.89 6.06
C ASN A 76 5.77 3.26 6.88
N ALA A 77 5.98 2.64 8.05
CA ALA A 77 7.21 2.78 8.82
C ALA A 77 8.38 2.02 8.16
N ALA A 78 8.13 0.85 7.58
CA ALA A 78 9.12 0.14 6.77
C ALA A 78 9.58 0.97 5.56
N ALA A 79 8.65 1.64 4.86
CA ALA A 79 8.96 2.57 3.78
C ALA A 79 9.85 3.74 4.23
N ASP A 80 9.60 4.26 5.44
CA ASP A 80 10.45 5.31 6.01
C ASP A 80 11.86 4.78 6.32
N ALA A 81 11.98 3.53 6.81
CA ALA A 81 13.26 2.91 7.16
C ALA A 81 14.10 2.54 5.93
N THR A 82 13.47 2.07 4.86
CA THR A 82 14.15 1.79 3.57
C THR A 82 14.50 3.08 2.82
N GLY A 83 13.80 4.18 3.10
CA GLY A 83 13.93 5.46 2.40
C GLY A 83 13.16 5.53 1.08
N PHE A 84 12.40 4.47 0.76
CA PHE A 84 11.63 4.33 -0.47
C PHE A 84 10.14 4.17 -0.15
N PRO A 85 9.26 5.05 -0.68
CA PRO A 85 7.82 4.83 -0.59
C PRO A 85 7.42 3.54 -1.31
N MET A 86 6.26 3.00 -0.97
CA MET A 86 5.73 1.74 -1.49
C MET A 86 4.46 1.96 -2.30
N TYR A 87 4.21 1.11 -3.29
CA TYR A 87 2.90 0.89 -3.88
C TYR A 87 2.13 -0.15 -3.07
N PHE A 88 0.81 -0.05 -3.05
CA PHE A 88 -0.06 -0.98 -2.33
C PHE A 88 -1.18 -1.45 -3.24
N MET A 89 -1.39 -2.76 -3.31
CA MET A 89 -2.63 -3.30 -3.85
C MET A 89 -3.66 -3.39 -2.72
N ALA A 90 -4.82 -2.78 -2.90
CA ALA A 90 -5.90 -2.80 -1.90
C ALA A 90 -7.25 -3.06 -2.56
N THR A 91 -8.18 -3.69 -1.84
CA THR A 91 -9.56 -3.87 -2.32
C THR A 91 -10.21 -2.52 -2.62
N TRP A 92 -11.02 -2.46 -3.67
CA TRP A 92 -11.73 -1.23 -4.06
C TRP A 92 -12.63 -0.68 -2.94
N HIS A 93 -13.11 -1.53 -2.02
CA HIS A 93 -13.86 -1.12 -0.84
C HIS A 93 -13.09 -0.17 0.10
N VAL A 94 -11.76 -0.31 0.18
CA VAL A 94 -10.91 0.61 0.97
C VAL A 94 -11.00 2.03 0.40
N PHE A 95 -11.20 2.18 -0.91
CA PHE A 95 -11.39 3.49 -1.52
C PHE A 95 -12.83 3.98 -1.39
N GLU A 96 -13.83 3.09 -1.54
CA GLU A 96 -15.24 3.45 -1.40
C GLU A 96 -15.56 3.98 0.01
N ASN A 97 -14.99 3.37 1.04
CA ASN A 97 -15.14 3.79 2.43
C ASN A 97 -14.50 5.16 2.74
N GLN A 98 -13.90 5.82 1.75
CA GLN A 98 -13.23 7.11 1.89
C GLN A 98 -13.91 8.18 1.04
N GLY A 99 -13.94 9.41 1.55
CA GLY A 99 -14.31 10.58 0.76
C GLY A 99 -13.30 10.89 -0.35
N LYS A 100 -13.63 11.84 -1.24
CA LYS A 100 -12.77 12.24 -2.39
C LYS A 100 -11.32 12.54 -1.99
N ILE A 101 -11.13 13.21 -0.85
CA ILE A 101 -9.79 13.55 -0.31
C ILE A 101 -9.06 12.29 0.16
N GLY A 102 -9.73 11.38 0.87
CA GLY A 102 -9.14 10.12 1.33
C GLY A 102 -8.73 9.22 0.15
N GLN A 103 -9.57 9.11 -0.86
CA GLN A 103 -9.24 8.38 -2.10
C GLN A 103 -8.04 8.99 -2.82
N TRP A 104 -7.97 10.31 -2.92
CA TRP A 104 -6.80 11.01 -3.47
C TRP A 104 -5.55 10.72 -2.64
N LEU A 105 -5.64 10.80 -1.31
CA LEU A 105 -4.53 10.49 -0.40
C LEU A 105 -4.05 9.05 -0.56
N LEU A 106 -4.95 8.07 -0.63
CA LEU A 106 -4.62 6.67 -0.89
C LEU A 106 -3.83 6.52 -2.18
N GLN A 107 -4.30 7.12 -3.29
CA GLN A 107 -3.57 7.07 -4.55
C GLN A 107 -2.18 7.75 -4.45
N LYS A 108 -2.07 8.86 -3.72
CA LYS A 108 -0.78 9.54 -3.46
C LYS A 108 0.17 8.74 -2.59
N HIS A 109 -0.35 7.84 -1.76
CA HIS A 109 0.42 6.84 -1.01
C HIS A 109 0.66 5.55 -1.83
N GLY A 110 0.37 5.56 -3.13
CA GLY A 110 0.69 4.46 -4.03
C GLY A 110 -0.35 3.33 -4.04
N ALA A 111 -1.47 3.50 -3.34
CA ALA A 111 -2.53 2.50 -3.36
C ALA A 111 -3.24 2.48 -4.72
N PHE A 112 -3.53 1.28 -5.22
CA PHE A 112 -4.41 1.04 -6.35
C PHE A 112 -5.41 -0.08 -6.04
N SER A 113 -6.57 -0.01 -6.69
CA SER A 113 -7.69 -0.89 -6.39
C SER A 113 -7.63 -2.20 -7.18
N ILE A 114 -7.95 -3.30 -6.52
CA ILE A 114 -8.27 -4.61 -7.12
C ILE A 114 -9.73 -4.98 -6.87
N ASP A 115 -10.36 -5.61 -7.86
CA ASP A 115 -11.58 -6.40 -7.70
C ASP A 115 -11.21 -7.83 -7.28
N ARG A 116 -11.55 -8.18 -6.03
CA ARG A 116 -11.27 -9.51 -5.46
C ARG A 116 -12.29 -10.56 -5.85
N GLU A 117 -13.47 -10.15 -6.31
CA GLU A 117 -14.58 -11.08 -6.59
C GLU A 117 -14.58 -11.53 -8.05
N GLY A 118 -13.93 -10.76 -8.92
CA GLY A 118 -13.73 -11.10 -10.33
C GLY A 118 -12.26 -11.37 -10.68
N THR A 119 -12.05 -11.80 -11.93
CA THR A 119 -10.71 -11.88 -12.51
C THR A 119 -10.21 -10.48 -12.89
N ASP A 120 -9.50 -9.81 -11.98
CA ASP A 120 -8.98 -8.47 -12.23
C ASP A 120 -7.64 -8.46 -12.96
N MET A 121 -7.67 -8.75 -14.26
CA MET A 121 -6.48 -8.77 -15.11
C MET A 121 -5.78 -7.41 -15.21
N GLU A 122 -6.49 -6.30 -15.04
CA GLU A 122 -5.89 -4.97 -15.12
C GLU A 122 -5.11 -4.63 -13.84
N ALA A 123 -5.61 -5.00 -12.66
CA ALA A 123 -4.84 -4.88 -11.42
C ALA A 123 -3.57 -5.73 -11.47
N MET A 124 -3.64 -6.94 -12.01
CA MET A 124 -2.47 -7.80 -12.20
C MET A 124 -1.46 -7.23 -13.20
N LYS A 125 -1.93 -6.64 -14.31
CA LYS A 125 -1.06 -5.90 -15.24
C LYS A 125 -0.42 -4.69 -14.57
N THR A 126 -1.18 -3.97 -13.74
CA THR A 126 -0.66 -2.83 -12.98
C THR A 126 0.46 -3.27 -12.03
N ALA A 127 0.27 -4.37 -11.31
CA ALA A 127 1.29 -4.94 -10.43
C ALA A 127 2.56 -5.33 -11.20
N GLN A 128 2.41 -6.03 -12.32
CA GLN A 128 3.54 -6.39 -13.19
C GLN A 128 4.28 -5.16 -13.71
N ASN A 129 3.57 -4.14 -14.21
CA ASN A 129 4.18 -2.91 -14.69
C ASN A 129 4.91 -2.15 -13.57
N ILE A 130 4.40 -2.19 -12.33
CA ILE A 130 5.10 -1.61 -11.18
C ILE A 130 6.44 -2.32 -10.98
N LEU A 131 6.43 -3.65 -10.94
CA LEU A 131 7.63 -4.45 -10.71
C LEU A 131 8.65 -4.35 -11.85
N GLN A 132 8.20 -4.19 -13.09
CA GLN A 132 9.08 -4.11 -14.27
C GLN A 132 9.63 -2.71 -14.51
N GLU A 133 8.84 -1.65 -14.27
CA GLU A 133 9.18 -0.31 -14.75
C GLU A 133 9.38 0.73 -13.65
N LYS A 134 8.89 0.48 -12.43
CA LYS A 134 8.85 1.52 -11.38
C LYS A 134 9.95 1.30 -10.36
N LYS A 135 10.49 2.39 -9.84
CA LYS A 135 11.61 2.41 -8.90
C LYS A 135 11.23 2.04 -7.46
N TYR A 136 9.94 1.85 -7.18
CA TYR A 136 9.44 1.71 -5.82
C TYR A 136 8.81 0.33 -5.62
N PRO A 137 9.03 -0.30 -4.45
CA PRO A 137 8.51 -1.62 -4.14
C PRO A 137 6.98 -1.68 -4.17
N LEU A 138 6.45 -2.86 -4.49
CA LEU A 138 5.03 -3.18 -4.42
C LEU A 138 4.76 -4.03 -3.18
N VAL A 139 3.73 -3.68 -2.42
CA VAL A 139 3.21 -4.47 -1.30
C VAL A 139 1.89 -5.11 -1.71
N ILE A 140 1.80 -6.43 -1.54
CA ILE A 140 0.57 -7.21 -1.68
C ILE A 140 0.41 -8.06 -0.43
N PHE A 141 -0.72 -7.94 0.26
CA PHE A 141 -1.10 -8.85 1.34
C PHE A 141 -1.76 -10.08 0.73
N PRO A 142 -1.06 -11.23 0.59
CA PRO A 142 -1.55 -12.35 -0.20
C PRO A 142 -2.70 -13.11 0.48
N GLU A 143 -2.85 -12.95 1.80
CA GLU A 143 -3.99 -13.48 2.56
C GLU A 143 -5.33 -12.90 2.08
N GLY A 144 -5.28 -11.68 1.55
CA GLY A 144 -6.44 -11.02 0.97
C GLY A 144 -7.59 -10.91 1.95
N GLU A 145 -7.38 -10.32 3.13
CA GLU A 145 -8.47 -9.88 4.02
C GLU A 145 -9.08 -8.55 3.57
#